data_AF-A0A7V9UTI6-F1
#
_entry.id   AF-A0A7V9UTI6-F1
#
_cell.length_a   1.000
_cell.length_b   1.000
_cell.length_c   1.000
_cell.angle_alpha   90.00
_cell.angle_beta   90.00
_cell.angle_gamma   90.00
#
_symmetry.space_group_name_H-M   'P 1'
#
loop_
_entity.id
_entity.type
_entity.pdbx_description
1 polymer ?
#
loop_
_entity_poly.entity_id
_entity_poly.type
_entity_poly.pdbx_seq_one_letter_code
_entity_poly.pdbx_strand_id
1 'polypeptide(L)'
;MDKNLIQRDDFLKDVLVILVETFEGSPEGEGSAYLDRGVGIFATLEKLSAEEVSRYSGATTIAAHTEHAKFYLDRICELMNGNAEKINWEQSWLIETVNETEWNHLREGMRKSYENVLHCFAGIEIWNQEN
;
A
#
# COMPACT_ATOMS: atom_id res chain seq x y z
N MET A 1 12.32 4.62 -33.86
CA MET A 1 12.38 4.99 -32.44
C MET A 1 10.95 5.18 -31.98
N ASP A 2 10.44 4.27 -31.16
CA ASP A 2 9.15 4.46 -30.53
C ASP A 2 9.21 5.68 -29.62
N LYS A 3 8.36 6.67 -29.91
CA LYS A 3 8.34 7.97 -29.21
C LYS A 3 7.77 7.89 -27.78
N ASN A 4 7.54 6.69 -27.26
CA ASN A 4 6.82 6.43 -26.01
C ASN A 4 7.59 5.53 -25.03
N LEU A 5 8.92 5.46 -25.11
CA LEU A 5 9.72 4.70 -24.14
C LEU A 5 9.96 5.56 -22.89
N ILE A 6 9.33 5.23 -21.77
CA ILE A 6 9.67 5.80 -20.45
C ILE A 6 10.95 5.11 -19.97
N GLN A 7 11.95 5.87 -19.52
CA GLN A 7 13.16 5.29 -18.94
C GLN A 7 12.81 4.62 -17.61
N ARG A 8 13.41 3.45 -17.34
CA ARG A 8 13.20 2.71 -16.09
C ARG A 8 13.35 3.60 -14.86
N ASP A 9 14.43 4.37 -14.79
CA ASP A 9 14.75 5.13 -13.60
C ASP A 9 13.77 6.30 -13.38
N ASP A 10 13.27 6.90 -14.47
CA ASP A 10 12.22 7.93 -14.40
C ASP A 10 10.90 7.33 -13.90
N PHE A 11 10.47 6.20 -14.49
CA PHE A 11 9.27 5.49 -14.07
C PHE A 11 9.35 5.06 -12.60
N LEU A 12 10.45 4.41 -12.22
CA LEU A 12 10.66 3.90 -10.87
C LEU A 12 10.65 5.04 -9.86
N LYS A 13 11.30 6.15 -10.17
CA LYS A 13 11.30 7.35 -9.33
C LYS A 13 9.86 7.86 -9.11
N ASP A 14 9.09 8.05 -10.18
CA ASP A 14 7.76 8.63 -10.10
C ASP A 14 6.78 7.73 -9.31
N VAL A 15 6.84 6.41 -9.54
CA VAL A 15 6.03 5.44 -8.81
C VAL A 15 6.42 5.37 -7.33
N LEU A 16 7.72 5.36 -7.02
CA LEU A 16 8.18 5.34 -5.62
C LEU A 16 7.77 6.61 -4.88
N VAL A 17 7.80 7.78 -5.53
CA VAL A 17 7.29 9.03 -4.94
C VAL A 17 5.82 8.88 -4.56
N ILE A 18 4.97 8.39 -5.47
CA ILE A 18 3.53 8.22 -5.17
C ILE A 18 3.33 7.22 -4.01
N LEU A 19 4.05 6.10 -4.01
CA LEU A 19 3.96 5.10 -2.94
C LEU A 19 4.41 5.67 -1.59
N VAL A 20 5.56 6.36 -1.54
CA VAL A 20 6.04 7.00 -0.31
C VAL A 20 5.02 8.02 0.20
N GLU A 21 4.54 8.92 -0.65
CA GLU A 21 3.57 9.92 -0.21
C GLU A 21 2.24 9.31 0.23
N THR A 22 1.78 8.24 -0.41
CA THR A 22 0.54 7.53 -0.02
C THR A 22 0.62 7.02 1.42
N PHE A 23 1.74 6.37 1.77
CA PHE A 23 1.85 5.62 3.02
C PHE A 23 2.50 6.45 4.14
N GLU A 24 3.60 7.13 3.85
CA GLU A 24 4.37 7.93 4.80
C GLU A 24 3.90 9.39 4.86
N GLY A 25 3.38 9.90 3.74
CA GLY A 25 2.98 11.29 3.58
C GLY A 25 4.02 12.11 2.83
N SER A 26 3.62 13.29 2.36
CA SER A 26 4.48 14.16 1.55
C SER A 26 5.62 14.78 2.35
N PRO A 27 6.85 14.82 1.80
CA PRO A 27 7.99 15.47 2.45
C PRO A 27 7.77 16.99 2.60
N GLU A 28 8.24 17.55 3.73
CA GLU A 28 8.17 18.99 3.97
C GLU A 28 9.04 19.78 2.99
N GLY A 29 8.51 20.89 2.48
CA GLY A 29 9.26 21.82 1.63
C GLY A 29 9.41 21.40 0.16
N GLU A 30 8.92 20.23 -0.23
CA GLU A 30 8.99 19.73 -1.62
C GLU A 30 7.62 19.81 -2.34
N GLY A 31 7.65 19.61 -3.66
CA GLY A 31 6.45 19.39 -4.46
C GLY A 31 5.87 18.00 -4.13
N SER A 32 4.55 17.86 -4.21
CA SER A 32 3.88 16.63 -3.81
C SER A 32 2.76 16.25 -4.79
N ALA A 33 2.52 14.94 -4.91
CA ALA A 33 1.40 14.36 -5.64
C ALA A 33 0.08 14.48 -4.84
N TYR A 34 0.14 14.48 -3.51
CA TYR A 34 -1.01 14.66 -2.62
C TYR A 34 -1.14 16.12 -2.12
N LEU A 35 -2.38 16.59 -1.97
CA LEU A 35 -2.63 17.97 -1.54
C LEU A 35 -2.47 18.16 -0.02
N ASP A 36 -2.75 17.11 0.75
CA ASP A 36 -2.63 17.12 2.20
C ASP A 36 -1.19 16.77 2.61
N ARG A 37 -0.46 17.77 3.13
CA ARG A 37 0.95 17.63 3.49
C ARG A 37 1.15 16.91 4.82
N GLY A 38 2.17 16.06 4.90
CA GLY A 38 2.55 15.38 6.14
C GLY A 38 1.50 14.38 6.66
N VAL A 39 0.58 13.94 5.79
CA VAL A 39 -0.48 12.98 6.15
C VAL A 39 -0.43 11.81 5.16
N GLY A 40 0.15 10.70 5.60
CA GLY A 40 0.05 9.40 4.92
C GLY A 40 -0.93 8.46 5.61
N ILE A 41 -1.14 7.28 5.02
CA ILE A 41 -1.96 6.23 5.62
C ILE A 41 -1.44 5.86 7.02
N PHE A 42 -0.12 5.69 7.22
CA PHE A 42 0.41 5.28 8.52
C PHE A 42 0.09 6.30 9.62
N ALA A 43 0.36 7.58 9.38
CA ALA A 43 0.06 8.65 10.32
C ALA A 43 -1.44 8.82 10.58
N THR A 44 -2.28 8.44 9.61
CA THR A 44 -3.75 8.45 9.77
C THR A 44 -4.21 7.31 10.66
N LEU A 45 -3.73 6.08 10.41
CA LEU A 45 -4.09 4.88 11.17
C LEU A 45 -3.55 4.93 12.61
N GLU A 46 -2.40 5.56 12.84
CA GLU A 46 -1.82 5.74 14.18
C GLU A 46 -2.69 6.54 15.14
N LYS A 47 -3.62 7.35 14.63
CA LYS A 47 -4.53 8.18 15.43
C LYS A 47 -5.80 7.45 15.88
N LEU A 48 -6.02 6.22 15.41
CA LEU A 48 -7.24 5.46 15.64
C LEU A 48 -6.98 4.31 16.60
N SER A 49 -7.87 4.17 17.58
CA SER A 49 -7.89 3.03 18.50
C SER A 49 -8.50 1.78 17.85
N ALA A 50 -8.25 0.60 18.46
CA ALA A 50 -8.84 -0.65 17.99
C ALA A 50 -10.38 -0.63 18.02
N GLU A 51 -10.97 0.06 19.00
CA GLU A 51 -12.41 0.25 19.09
C GLU A 51 -12.93 1.07 17.90
N GLU A 52 -12.27 2.18 17.57
CA GLU A 52 -12.68 3.05 16.46
C GLU A 52 -12.59 2.35 15.11
N VAL A 53 -11.49 1.62 14.86
CA VAL A 53 -11.31 0.93 13.57
C VAL A 53 -12.20 -0.29 13.41
N SER A 54 -12.74 -0.83 14.49
CA SER A 54 -13.68 -1.95 14.50
C SER A 54 -15.14 -1.52 14.35
N ARG A 55 -15.44 -0.21 14.34
CA ARG A 55 -16.80 0.29 14.13
C ARG A 55 -17.17 0.20 12.65
N TYR A 56 -18.41 -0.22 12.40
CA TYR A 56 -18.96 -0.25 11.05
C TYR A 56 -19.03 1.14 10.43
N SER A 57 -18.51 1.27 9.21
CA SER A 57 -18.39 2.55 8.48
C SER A 57 -19.08 2.50 7.11
N GLY A 58 -20.27 1.91 7.07
CA GLY A 58 -21.17 1.96 5.91
C GLY A 58 -21.10 0.75 4.99
N ALA A 59 -19.91 0.22 4.68
CA ALA A 59 -19.76 -1.03 3.91
C ALA A 59 -19.07 -2.13 4.75
N THR A 60 -17.97 -1.77 5.40
CA THR A 60 -17.24 -2.61 6.36
C THR A 60 -16.56 -1.71 7.41
N THR A 61 -15.51 -2.17 8.08
CA THR A 61 -14.75 -1.45 9.11
C THR A 61 -13.40 -0.96 8.58
N ILE A 62 -12.77 -0.02 9.30
CA ILE A 62 -11.42 0.46 8.94
C ILE A 62 -10.39 -0.68 9.11
N ALA A 63 -10.59 -1.56 10.09
CA ALA A 63 -9.76 -2.76 10.25
C ALA A 63 -9.79 -3.64 8.99
N ALA A 64 -10.98 -3.88 8.42
CA ALA A 64 -11.12 -4.67 7.20
C ALA A 64 -10.50 -3.98 5.99
N HIS A 65 -10.67 -2.67 5.84
CA HIS A 65 -9.98 -1.91 4.79
C HIS A 65 -8.46 -1.96 4.93
N THR A 66 -7.94 -1.94 6.16
CA THR A 66 -6.50 -2.02 6.43
C THR A 66 -5.96 -3.40 6.07
N GLU A 67 -6.65 -4.48 6.46
CA GLU A 67 -6.26 -5.84 6.05
C GLU A 67 -6.36 -6.02 4.54
N HIS A 68 -7.39 -5.49 3.88
CA HIS A 68 -7.52 -5.56 2.43
C HIS A 68 -6.35 -4.85 1.71
N ALA A 69 -5.98 -3.64 2.16
CA ALA A 69 -4.85 -2.90 1.61
C ALA A 69 -3.53 -3.65 1.83
N LYS A 70 -3.28 -4.15 3.05
CA LYS A 70 -2.11 -4.99 3.37
C LYS A 70 -2.08 -6.22 2.47
N PHE A 71 -3.20 -6.94 2.34
CA PHE A 71 -3.31 -8.14 1.52
C PHE A 71 -3.01 -7.83 0.05
N TYR A 72 -3.47 -6.71 -0.48
CA TYR A 72 -3.13 -6.29 -1.85
C TYR A 72 -1.61 -6.07 -2.01
N LEU A 73 -0.98 -5.35 -1.07
CA LEU A 73 0.48 -5.15 -1.05
C LEU A 73 1.25 -6.47 -0.99
N ASP A 74 0.77 -7.45 -0.19
CA ASP A 74 1.37 -8.78 -0.10
C ASP A 74 1.41 -9.51 -1.46
N ARG A 75 0.53 -9.16 -2.42
CA ARG A 75 0.38 -9.84 -3.71
C ARG A 75 0.90 -9.09 -4.91
N ILE A 76 1.09 -7.78 -4.81
CA ILE A 76 1.43 -6.96 -5.99
C ILE A 76 2.69 -7.47 -6.69
N CYS A 77 3.70 -7.93 -5.92
CA CYS A 77 4.92 -8.48 -6.48
C CYS A 77 4.74 -9.83 -7.16
N GLU A 78 3.85 -10.67 -6.66
CA GLU A 78 3.51 -11.93 -7.33
C GLU A 78 2.81 -11.63 -8.66
N LEU A 79 1.84 -10.71 -8.63
CA LEU A 79 1.07 -10.27 -9.79
C LEU A 79 1.95 -9.67 -10.89
N MET A 80 2.89 -8.78 -10.53
CA MET A 80 3.83 -8.15 -11.46
C MET A 80 4.84 -9.12 -12.07
N ASN A 81 5.13 -10.23 -11.38
CA ASN A 81 5.96 -11.30 -11.91
C ASN A 81 5.14 -12.33 -12.73
N GLY A 82 3.89 -12.00 -13.07
CA GLY A 82 2.99 -12.87 -13.82
C GLY A 82 2.45 -14.07 -13.02
N ASN A 83 2.73 -14.12 -11.71
CA ASN A 83 2.19 -15.16 -10.83
C ASN A 83 0.83 -14.73 -10.30
N ALA A 84 -0.20 -14.95 -11.13
CA ALA A 84 -1.60 -14.76 -10.77
C ALA A 84 -2.29 -16.09 -10.46
N GLU A 85 -1.67 -16.93 -9.61
CA GLU A 85 -2.39 -18.04 -8.98
C GLU A 85 -3.74 -17.55 -8.42
N LYS A 86 -4.72 -18.46 -8.27
CA LYS A 86 -6.08 -18.06 -7.91
C LYS A 86 -6.12 -17.43 -6.50
N ILE A 87 -6.00 -16.11 -6.43
CA ILE A 87 -6.07 -15.32 -5.20
C ILE A 87 -7.53 -15.30 -4.73
N ASN A 88 -7.75 -15.70 -3.47
CA ASN A 88 -9.07 -15.59 -2.84
C ASN A 88 -9.23 -14.21 -2.18
N TRP A 89 -9.63 -13.21 -2.97
CA TRP A 89 -9.79 -11.84 -2.50
C TRP A 89 -10.79 -11.69 -1.34
N GLU A 90 -11.81 -12.54 -1.26
CA GLU A 90 -12.80 -12.50 -0.18
C GLU A 90 -12.16 -12.73 1.20
N GLN A 91 -11.05 -13.46 1.29
CA GLN A 91 -10.36 -13.69 2.57
C GLN A 91 -9.79 -12.43 3.19
N SER A 92 -9.45 -11.43 2.36
CA SER A 92 -8.86 -10.17 2.82
C SER A 92 -9.83 -9.27 3.58
N TRP A 93 -11.13 -9.61 3.59
CA TRP A 93 -12.18 -8.85 4.28
C TRP A 93 -12.63 -9.50 5.59
N LEU A 94 -12.08 -10.66 5.97
CA LEU A 94 -12.55 -11.42 7.15
C LEU A 94 -12.19 -10.77 8.50
N ILE A 95 -11.22 -9.86 8.52
CA ILE A 95 -10.80 -9.14 9.73
C ILE A 95 -11.62 -7.85 9.85
N GLU A 96 -12.79 -7.91 10.46
CA GLU A 96 -13.65 -6.74 10.66
C GLU A 96 -13.46 -6.06 12.02
N THR A 97 -13.06 -6.81 13.04
CA THR A 97 -12.86 -6.29 14.39
C THR A 97 -11.53 -6.74 14.95
N VAL A 98 -10.88 -5.87 15.70
CA VAL A 98 -9.57 -6.12 16.32
C VAL A 98 -9.55 -5.60 17.75
N ASN A 99 -8.76 -6.23 18.60
CA ASN A 99 -8.28 -5.63 19.85
C ASN A 99 -6.99 -4.81 19.61
N GLU A 100 -6.48 -4.11 20.62
CA GLU A 100 -5.28 -3.26 20.50
C GLU A 100 -4.03 -4.02 20.04
N THR A 101 -3.83 -5.26 20.51
CA THR A 101 -2.70 -6.09 20.10
C THR A 101 -2.82 -6.48 18.63
N GLU A 102 -4.01 -6.91 18.21
CA GLU A 102 -4.30 -7.25 16.80
C GLU A 102 -4.18 -6.02 15.90
N TRP A 103 -4.62 -4.85 16.36
CA TRP A 103 -4.50 -3.61 15.63
C TRP A 103 -3.04 -3.19 15.42
N ASN A 104 -2.23 -3.30 16.47
CA ASN A 104 -0.78 -3.07 16.37
C ASN A 104 -0.14 -4.03 15.36
N HIS A 105 -0.46 -5.32 15.44
CA HIS A 105 0.08 -6.30 14.49
C HIS A 105 -0.37 -6.04 13.05
N LEU A 106 -1.61 -5.61 12.83
CA LEU A 106 -2.12 -5.29 11.51
C LEU A 106 -1.39 -4.08 10.91
N ARG A 107 -1.18 -3.01 11.70
CA ARG A 107 -0.41 -1.83 11.26
C ARG A 107 1.05 -2.18 10.94
N GLU A 108 1.71 -2.96 11.79
CA GLU A 108 3.08 -3.42 11.53
C GLU A 108 3.17 -4.34 10.31
N GLY A 109 2.18 -5.22 10.15
CA GLY A 109 2.05 -6.07 8.96
C GLY A 109 1.94 -5.23 7.68
N MET A 110 1.08 -4.21 7.68
CA MET A 110 0.93 -3.29 6.54
C MET A 110 2.23 -2.56 6.22
N ARG A 111 2.97 -2.08 7.24
CA ARG A 111 4.27 -1.43 7.03
C ARG A 111 5.28 -2.37 6.38
N LYS A 112 5.36 -3.61 6.85
CA LYS A 112 6.23 -4.64 6.26
C LYS A 112 5.84 -4.98 4.82
N SER A 113 4.55 -5.10 4.53
CA SER A 113 4.07 -5.34 3.16
C SER A 113 4.45 -4.18 2.24
N TYR A 114 4.26 -2.94 2.69
CA TYR A 114 4.70 -1.73 1.98
C TYR A 114 6.21 -1.73 1.68
N GLU A 115 7.05 -2.00 2.68
CA GLU A 115 8.51 -2.06 2.51
C GLU A 115 8.92 -3.14 1.50
N ASN A 116 8.26 -4.31 1.54
CA ASN A 116 8.49 -5.36 0.56
C ASN A 116 8.15 -4.90 -0.87
N VAL A 117 7.06 -4.14 -1.04
CA VAL A 117 6.68 -3.56 -2.32
C VAL A 117 7.74 -2.58 -2.82
N LEU A 118 8.25 -1.68 -1.98
CA LEU A 118 9.34 -0.78 -2.37
C LEU A 118 10.58 -1.54 -2.86
N HIS A 119 10.99 -2.56 -2.12
CA HIS A 119 12.14 -3.40 -2.48
C HIS A 119 11.92 -4.14 -3.81
N CYS A 120 10.72 -4.67 -3.99
CA CYS A 120 10.31 -5.39 -5.18
C CYS A 120 10.31 -4.49 -6.43
N PHE A 121 9.74 -3.28 -6.33
CA PHE A 121 9.74 -2.31 -7.42
C PHE A 121 11.17 -1.89 -7.78
N ALA A 122 12.02 -1.63 -6.79
CA ALA A 122 13.43 -1.31 -7.02
C ALA A 122 14.21 -2.47 -7.66
N GLY A 123 13.81 -3.72 -7.39
CA GLY A 123 14.43 -4.94 -7.90
C GLY A 123 14.05 -5.29 -9.35
N ILE A 124 13.01 -4.69 -9.93
CA ILE A 124 12.62 -4.94 -11.32
C ILE A 124 13.62 -4.27 -12.26
N GLU A 125 14.29 -5.09 -13.09
CA GLU A 125 15.31 -4.62 -14.05
C GLU A 125 14.70 -4.03 -15.33
N ILE A 126 13.54 -4.53 -15.76
CA ILE A 126 12.87 -4.11 -17.00
C ILE A 126 11.38 -3.89 -16.72
N TRP A 127 10.92 -2.67 -16.93
CA TRP A 127 9.51 -2.30 -16.89
C TRP A 127 8.93 -2.32 -18.31
N ASN A 128 7.85 -3.07 -18.54
CA ASN A 128 7.22 -3.25 -19.85
C ASN A 128 5.69 -3.45 -19.70
N GLN A 129 4.99 -3.94 -20.73
CA GLN A 129 3.53 -4.10 -20.69
C GLN A 129 3.04 -5.32 -19.88
N GLU A 130 3.94 -6.20 -19.48
CA GLU A 130 3.63 -7.43 -18.75
C GLU A 130 3.74 -7.26 -17.23
N ASN A 131 4.20 -6.09 -16.75
CA ASN A 131 4.33 -5.73 -15.34
C ASN A 131 3.76 -4.35 -14.99
#